data_AF-A0A520AAT7-F1
#
_entry.id   AF-A0A520AAT7-F1
#
_cell.length_a   1.000
_cell.length_b   1.000
_cell.length_c   1.000
_cell.angle_alpha   90.00
_cell.angle_beta   90.00
_cell.angle_gamma   90.00
#
_symmetry.space_group_name_H-M   'P 1'
#
loop_
_entity.id
_entity.type
_entity.pdbx_description
1 polymer ?
#
loop_
_entity_poly.entity_id
_entity_poly.type
_entity_poly.pdbx_seq_one_letter_code
_entity_poly.pdbx_strand_id
1 'polypeptide(L)'
;MTSEEKIRSAFENKNWQEIKVTDSWQIFKIMAEFVDGFEKLAKIGPCVSIFGSARTAETNKYYEIAVQCGKLLTDRGYGVITGGGPGIMEAGNKGAHMNGGKSVGLNIELPFEQFHNKYIDHNKLLEFDYFFIRKVMFMKYSQGFIVLPGGMGTMDELFEAITLIQTGKIARFPIVLVGKDYWSGLVDWITKTMLHTEHNIHEEDLNLFRLV
;
A
#
# COMPACT_ATOMS: atom_id res chain seq x y z
N MET A 1 21.54 -2.81 -17.42
CA MET A 1 22.16 -2.55 -16.12
C MET A 1 21.81 -3.67 -15.16
N THR A 2 22.80 -4.42 -14.69
CA THR A 2 22.66 -5.44 -13.65
C THR A 2 22.33 -4.80 -12.30
N SER A 3 21.82 -5.58 -11.34
CA SER A 3 21.51 -5.07 -9.99
C SER A 3 22.75 -4.50 -9.27
N GLU A 4 23.93 -5.07 -9.53
CA GLU A 4 25.21 -4.57 -9.00
C GLU A 4 25.64 -3.24 -9.63
N GLU A 5 25.41 -3.06 -10.93
CA GLU A 5 25.70 -1.79 -11.62
C GLU A 5 24.83 -0.64 -11.11
N LYS A 6 23.57 -0.92 -10.76
CA LYS A 6 22.66 0.06 -10.14
C LYS A 6 23.14 0.49 -8.76
N ILE A 7 23.58 -0.46 -7.94
CA ILE A 7 24.11 -0.19 -6.60
C ILE A 7 25.40 0.64 -6.73
N ARG A 8 26.31 0.26 -7.63
CA ARG A 8 27.58 0.97 -7.81
C ARG A 8 27.39 2.41 -8.32
N SER A 9 26.46 2.60 -9.26
CA SER A 9 26.05 3.93 -9.76
C SER A 9 25.44 4.82 -8.67
N ALA A 10 24.71 4.24 -7.71
CA ALA A 10 24.13 5.01 -6.59
C ALA A 10 25.20 5.59 -5.64
N PHE A 11 26.41 5.02 -5.62
CA PHE A 11 27.53 5.47 -4.79
C PHE A 11 28.61 6.26 -5.55
N GLU A 12 28.42 6.55 -6.84
CA GLU A 12 29.35 7.39 -7.60
C GLU A 12 29.23 8.86 -7.17
N ASN A 13 30.37 9.47 -6.82
CA ASN A 13 30.44 10.87 -6.41
C ASN A 13 30.08 11.79 -7.58
N LYS A 14 28.88 12.40 -7.52
CA LYS A 14 28.44 13.42 -8.48
C LYS A 14 29.06 14.78 -8.17
N ASN A 15 29.20 15.63 -9.18
CA ASN A 15 29.78 16.96 -9.01
C ASN A 15 28.85 17.86 -8.18
N TRP A 16 29.38 18.67 -7.26
CA TRP A 16 28.58 19.44 -6.28
C TRP A 16 27.52 20.37 -6.89
N GLN A 17 27.77 20.91 -8.09
CA GLN A 17 26.80 21.73 -8.83
C GLN A 17 25.68 20.90 -9.45
N GLU A 18 25.99 19.70 -9.94
CA GLU A 18 24.99 18.75 -10.43
C GLU A 18 24.12 18.24 -9.28
N ILE A 19 24.71 17.99 -8.10
CA ILE A 19 23.97 17.65 -6.87
C ILE A 19 22.98 18.77 -6.54
N LYS A 20 23.40 20.03 -6.42
CA LYS A 20 22.49 21.15 -6.07
C LYS A 20 21.34 21.37 -7.06
N VAL A 21 21.60 21.29 -8.36
CA VAL A 21 20.57 21.49 -9.39
C VAL A 21 19.60 20.28 -9.42
N THR A 22 20.14 19.07 -9.27
CA THR A 22 19.34 17.84 -9.18
C THR A 22 18.45 17.85 -7.93
N ASP A 23 19.00 18.23 -6.78
CA ASP A 23 18.28 18.27 -5.51
C ASP A 23 17.14 19.30 -5.53
N SER A 24 17.38 20.48 -6.13
CA SER A 24 16.35 21.52 -6.26
C SER A 24 15.19 21.06 -7.14
N TRP A 25 15.49 20.44 -8.28
CA TRP A 25 14.46 19.89 -9.17
C TRP A 25 13.69 18.74 -8.53
N GLN A 26 14.37 17.87 -7.77
CA GLN A 26 13.72 16.80 -7.00
C GLN A 26 12.71 17.35 -6.00
N ILE A 27 13.03 18.44 -5.28
CA ILE A 27 12.08 19.07 -4.36
C ILE A 27 10.81 19.52 -5.10
N PHE A 28 10.96 20.19 -6.25
CA PHE A 28 9.80 20.60 -7.05
C PHE A 28 8.97 19.41 -7.52
N LYS A 29 9.62 18.32 -7.93
CA LYS A 29 8.95 17.08 -8.33
C LYS A 29 8.18 16.44 -7.17
N ILE A 30 8.80 16.36 -5.99
CA ILE A 30 8.16 15.89 -4.76
C ILE A 30 6.93 16.72 -4.43
N MET A 31 7.05 18.05 -4.48
CA MET A 31 5.92 18.95 -4.25
C MET A 31 4.81 18.74 -5.28
N ALA A 32 5.15 18.57 -6.56
CA ALA A 32 4.18 18.33 -7.63
C ALA A 32 3.41 17.02 -7.42
N GLU A 33 4.09 15.92 -7.06
CA GLU A 33 3.41 14.64 -6.77
C GLU A 33 2.50 14.73 -5.53
N PHE A 34 2.88 15.49 -4.50
CA PHE A 34 1.99 15.75 -3.37
C PHE A 34 0.74 16.52 -3.78
N VAL A 35 0.90 17.57 -4.58
CA VAL A 35 -0.23 18.39 -5.06
C VAL A 35 -1.18 17.54 -5.91
N ASP A 36 -0.64 16.82 -6.91
CA ASP A 36 -1.46 15.97 -7.79
C ASP A 36 -2.19 14.88 -7.01
N GLY A 37 -1.48 14.20 -6.10
CA GLY A 37 -2.05 13.18 -5.23
C GLY A 37 -3.17 13.73 -4.35
N PHE A 38 -2.98 14.89 -3.74
CA PHE A 38 -4.00 15.50 -2.87
C PHE A 38 -5.22 15.97 -3.66
N GLU A 39 -5.04 16.63 -4.80
CA GLU A 39 -6.16 17.15 -5.58
C GLU A 39 -7.03 16.04 -6.19
N LYS A 40 -6.41 14.97 -6.68
CA LYS A 40 -7.13 13.83 -7.28
C LYS A 40 -7.85 13.02 -6.21
N LEU A 41 -7.16 12.66 -5.13
CA LEU A 41 -7.73 11.78 -4.11
C LEU A 41 -8.74 12.49 -3.19
N ALA A 42 -8.62 13.80 -2.95
CA ALA A 42 -9.61 14.53 -2.15
C ALA A 42 -11.02 14.51 -2.78
N LYS A 43 -11.14 14.30 -4.09
CA LYS A 43 -12.42 14.20 -4.82
C LYS A 43 -12.99 12.78 -4.78
N ILE A 44 -12.19 11.81 -4.37
CA ILE A 44 -12.54 10.40 -4.31
C ILE A 44 -12.93 10.13 -2.86
N GLY A 45 -14.24 10.18 -2.59
CA GLY A 45 -14.82 9.95 -1.25
C GLY A 45 -14.36 8.66 -0.55
N PRO A 46 -14.92 8.30 0.61
CA PRO A 46 -14.29 7.35 1.54
C PRO A 46 -13.85 6.05 0.85
N CYS A 47 -12.59 5.70 1.03
CA CYS A 47 -11.97 4.55 0.40
C CYS A 47 -11.40 3.60 1.45
N VAL A 48 -11.23 2.34 1.07
CA VAL A 48 -10.49 1.33 1.84
C VAL A 48 -9.34 0.82 0.98
N SER A 49 -8.18 0.69 1.58
CA SER A 49 -6.99 0.19 0.88
C SER A 49 -6.92 -1.33 0.98
N ILE A 50 -6.68 -1.99 -0.15
CA ILE A 50 -6.44 -3.44 -0.22
C ILE A 50 -4.97 -3.68 -0.57
N PHE A 51 -4.26 -4.40 0.29
CA PHE A 51 -2.87 -4.80 0.11
C PHE A 51 -2.74 -6.33 0.01
N GLY A 52 -1.72 -6.78 -0.71
CA GLY A 52 -1.33 -8.18 -0.79
C GLY A 52 -0.33 -8.42 -1.91
N SER A 53 -0.04 -9.70 -2.16
CA SER A 53 0.99 -10.08 -3.13
C SER A 53 0.64 -9.68 -4.58
N ALA A 54 1.61 -9.08 -5.27
CA ALA A 54 1.59 -8.89 -6.72
C ALA A 54 1.65 -10.22 -7.50
N ARG A 55 2.05 -11.31 -6.84
CA ARG A 55 2.35 -12.61 -7.46
C ARG A 55 1.22 -13.64 -7.33
N THR A 56 0.11 -13.27 -6.68
CA THR A 56 -1.01 -14.19 -6.49
C THR A 56 -1.71 -14.46 -7.83
N ALA A 57 -1.78 -15.72 -8.24
CA ALA A 57 -2.51 -16.11 -9.45
C ALA A 57 -4.03 -15.97 -9.30
N GLU A 58 -4.75 -15.74 -10.41
CA GLU A 58 -6.22 -15.61 -10.42
C GLU A 58 -6.95 -16.86 -9.88
N THR A 59 -6.35 -18.05 -10.01
CA THR A 59 -6.91 -19.31 -9.51
C THR A 59 -6.74 -19.49 -8.00
N ASN A 60 -5.98 -18.63 -7.33
CA ASN A 60 -5.74 -18.72 -5.90
C ASN A 60 -6.95 -18.23 -5.11
N LYS A 61 -7.31 -18.94 -4.02
CA LYS A 61 -8.42 -18.56 -3.12
C LYS A 61 -8.34 -17.10 -2.63
N TYR A 62 -7.15 -16.57 -2.38
CA TYR A 62 -6.99 -15.19 -1.89
C TYR A 62 -7.27 -14.15 -2.97
N TYR A 63 -7.10 -14.50 -4.26
CA TYR A 63 -7.50 -13.61 -5.35
C TYR A 63 -9.02 -13.44 -5.33
N GLU A 64 -9.77 -14.54 -5.29
CA GLU A 64 -11.25 -14.49 -5.22
C GLU A 64 -11.75 -13.75 -3.97
N ILE A 65 -11.12 -13.99 -2.81
CA ILE A 65 -11.46 -13.25 -1.59
C ILE A 65 -11.22 -11.74 -1.77
N ALA A 66 -10.12 -11.32 -2.40
CA ALA A 66 -9.86 -9.91 -2.67
C ALA A 66 -10.89 -9.29 -3.63
N VAL A 67 -11.33 -10.02 -4.66
CA VAL A 67 -12.45 -9.61 -5.53
C VAL A 67 -13.72 -9.39 -4.71
N GLN A 68 -14.05 -10.34 -3.82
CA GLN A 68 -15.23 -10.24 -2.96
C GLN A 68 -15.13 -9.07 -1.97
N CYS A 69 -13.96 -8.82 -1.39
CA CYS A 69 -13.71 -7.65 -0.57
C CYS A 69 -14.00 -6.35 -1.34
N GLY A 70 -13.46 -6.22 -2.56
CA GLY A 70 -13.70 -5.03 -3.39
C GLY A 70 -15.17 -4.82 -3.71
N LYS A 71 -15.91 -5.89 -4.01
CA LYS A 71 -17.36 -5.84 -4.22
C LYS A 71 -18.11 -5.40 -2.95
N LEU A 72 -17.84 -6.04 -1.81
CA LEU A 72 -18.55 -5.76 -0.55
C LEU A 72 -18.29 -4.35 0.00
N LEU A 73 -17.11 -3.80 -0.27
CA LEU A 73 -16.77 -2.42 0.06
C LEU A 73 -17.56 -1.43 -0.79
N THR A 74 -17.63 -1.67 -2.10
CA THR A 74 -18.36 -0.82 -3.03
C THR A 74 -19.87 -0.88 -2.83
N ASP A 75 -20.42 -2.05 -2.47
CA ASP A 75 -21.82 -2.20 -2.04
C ASP A 75 -22.16 -1.30 -0.83
N ARG A 76 -21.18 -0.97 0.00
CA ARG A 76 -21.31 -0.11 1.18
C ARG A 76 -20.94 1.36 0.91
N GLY A 77 -20.71 1.72 -0.35
CA GLY A 77 -20.37 3.08 -0.76
C GLY A 77 -18.91 3.47 -0.59
N TYR A 78 -18.03 2.53 -0.23
CA TYR A 78 -16.59 2.77 -0.17
C TYR A 78 -15.95 2.57 -1.55
N GLY A 79 -14.97 3.41 -1.90
CA GLY A 79 -14.04 3.10 -2.98
C GLY A 79 -12.96 2.13 -2.54
N VAL A 80 -12.23 1.57 -3.51
CA VAL A 80 -11.06 0.71 -3.27
C VAL A 80 -9.82 1.39 -3.79
N ILE A 81 -8.78 1.47 -2.96
CA ILE A 81 -7.45 1.91 -3.34
C ILE A 81 -6.51 0.71 -3.28
N THR A 82 -5.70 0.51 -4.31
CA THR A 82 -4.64 -0.50 -4.32
C THR A 82 -3.35 0.11 -4.86
N GLY A 83 -2.28 -0.68 -4.88
CA GLY A 83 -1.05 -0.33 -5.57
C GLY A 83 -1.08 -0.39 -7.09
N GLY A 84 -2.20 -0.77 -7.69
CA GLY A 84 -2.40 -0.79 -9.13
C GLY A 84 -1.71 -1.95 -9.89
N GLY A 85 -0.84 -2.71 -9.24
CA GLY A 85 -0.17 -3.86 -9.86
C GLY A 85 -1.06 -5.10 -10.05
N PRO A 86 -0.47 -6.25 -10.45
CA PRO A 86 -1.16 -7.53 -10.62
C PRO A 86 -1.53 -8.20 -9.29
N GLY A 87 -2.09 -9.41 -9.37
CA GLY A 87 -2.37 -10.26 -8.22
C GLY A 87 -3.46 -9.71 -7.31
N ILE A 88 -3.20 -9.63 -5.99
CA ILE A 88 -4.21 -9.15 -5.04
C ILE A 88 -4.65 -7.71 -5.32
N MET A 89 -3.72 -6.86 -5.77
CA MET A 89 -4.03 -5.47 -6.11
C MET A 89 -5.04 -5.41 -7.26
N GLU A 90 -4.77 -6.16 -8.34
CA GLU A 90 -5.72 -6.33 -9.44
C GLU A 90 -7.06 -6.89 -8.96
N ALA A 91 -7.06 -7.93 -8.13
CA ALA A 91 -8.27 -8.55 -7.61
C ALA A 91 -9.16 -7.54 -6.86
N GLY A 92 -8.57 -6.71 -6.00
CA GLY A 92 -9.26 -5.65 -5.30
C GLY A 92 -9.87 -4.62 -6.26
N ASN A 93 -9.10 -4.17 -7.26
CA ASN A 93 -9.60 -3.26 -8.30
C ASN A 93 -10.72 -3.90 -9.13
N LYS A 94 -10.57 -5.16 -9.52
CA LYS A 94 -11.55 -5.94 -10.28
C LYS A 94 -12.88 -6.01 -9.55
N GLY A 95 -12.86 -6.35 -8.27
CA GLY A 95 -14.05 -6.41 -7.42
C GLY A 95 -14.78 -5.08 -7.35
N ALA A 96 -14.04 -3.98 -7.20
CA ALA A 96 -14.62 -2.64 -7.14
C ALA A 96 -15.22 -2.19 -8.49
N HIS A 97 -14.45 -2.38 -9.56
CA HIS A 97 -14.82 -1.96 -10.91
C HIS A 97 -16.05 -2.72 -11.44
N MET A 98 -16.08 -4.04 -11.26
CA MET A 98 -17.21 -4.87 -11.70
C MET A 98 -18.52 -4.53 -10.99
N ASN A 99 -18.44 -3.91 -9.80
CA ASN A 99 -19.60 -3.49 -9.03
C ASN A 99 -19.94 -2.00 -9.23
N GLY A 100 -19.32 -1.33 -10.20
CA GLY A 100 -19.56 0.09 -10.50
C GLY A 100 -19.05 1.07 -9.42
N GLY A 101 -18.24 0.59 -8.47
CA GLY A 101 -17.63 1.44 -7.46
C GLY A 101 -16.34 2.10 -7.93
N LYS A 102 -15.78 2.96 -7.08
CA LYS A 102 -14.54 3.70 -7.40
C LYS A 102 -13.34 2.76 -7.27
N SER A 103 -12.60 2.56 -8.35
CA SER A 103 -11.40 1.73 -8.39
C SER A 103 -10.16 2.60 -8.64
N VAL A 104 -9.31 2.75 -7.62
CA VAL A 104 -8.13 3.63 -7.61
C VAL A 104 -6.86 2.79 -7.63
N GLY A 105 -5.89 3.21 -8.44
CA GLY A 105 -4.55 2.63 -8.46
C GLY A 105 -3.51 3.69 -8.15
N LEU A 106 -2.77 3.51 -7.06
CA LEU A 106 -1.57 4.30 -6.76
C LEU A 106 -0.37 3.49 -7.23
N ASN A 107 -0.02 3.64 -8.50
CA ASN A 107 1.08 2.93 -9.11
C ASN A 107 2.43 3.59 -8.75
N ILE A 108 3.52 2.83 -8.83
CA ILE A 108 4.85 3.41 -8.65
C ILE A 108 5.77 2.94 -9.78
N GLU A 109 6.65 3.82 -10.24
CA GLU A 109 7.65 3.44 -11.23
C GLU A 109 8.65 2.46 -10.59
N LEU A 110 8.68 1.22 -11.10
CA LEU A 110 9.62 0.20 -10.69
C LEU A 110 10.45 -0.28 -11.89
N PRO A 111 11.66 -0.81 -11.68
CA PRO A 111 12.45 -1.42 -12.75
C PRO A 111 11.83 -2.69 -13.35
N PHE A 112 10.83 -3.27 -12.68
CA PHE A 112 10.08 -4.48 -13.01
C PHE A 112 8.62 -4.26 -12.56
N GLU A 113 7.63 -4.88 -13.20
CA GLU A 113 6.18 -4.62 -12.95
C GLU A 113 5.69 -3.23 -13.40
N GLN A 114 5.95 -2.86 -14.66
CA GLN A 114 5.61 -1.55 -15.24
C GLN A 114 4.14 -1.39 -15.67
N PHE A 115 3.29 -2.41 -15.51
CA PHE A 115 1.91 -2.36 -16.00
C PHE A 115 0.92 -2.22 -14.85
N HIS A 116 0.09 -1.18 -14.92
CA HIS A 116 -1.09 -1.07 -14.08
C HIS A 116 -2.16 -2.06 -14.57
N ASN A 117 -3.00 -2.55 -13.67
CA ASN A 117 -4.07 -3.46 -14.06
C ASN A 117 -5.21 -2.73 -14.78
N LYS A 118 -6.01 -3.47 -15.55
CA LYS A 118 -7.08 -2.95 -16.43
C LYS A 118 -8.36 -2.54 -15.69
N TYR A 119 -8.48 -2.81 -14.39
CA TYR A 119 -9.68 -2.54 -13.61
C TYR A 119 -9.59 -1.23 -12.82
N ILE A 120 -8.49 -0.49 -12.94
CA ILE A 120 -8.37 0.87 -12.41
C ILE A 120 -9.18 1.80 -13.31
N ASP A 121 -9.96 2.70 -12.72
CA ASP A 121 -10.69 3.67 -13.52
C ASP A 121 -9.70 4.64 -14.18
N HIS A 122 -9.89 4.92 -15.47
CA HIS A 122 -8.98 5.76 -16.27
C HIS A 122 -8.64 7.11 -15.62
N ASN A 123 -9.57 7.71 -14.87
CA ASN A 123 -9.37 8.99 -14.18
C ASN A 123 -8.92 8.86 -12.71
N LYS A 124 -8.56 7.65 -12.26
CA LYS A 124 -8.15 7.33 -10.88
C LYS A 124 -6.86 6.49 -10.83
N LEU A 125 -6.07 6.55 -11.90
CA LEU A 125 -4.69 6.09 -11.91
C LEU A 125 -3.80 7.27 -11.53
N LEU A 126 -2.97 7.07 -10.51
CA LEU A 126 -1.91 7.99 -10.12
C LEU A 126 -0.58 7.25 -10.21
N GLU A 127 0.42 7.91 -10.77
CA GLU A 127 1.77 7.38 -10.92
C GLU A 127 2.71 8.20 -10.05
N PHE A 128 3.48 7.51 -9.22
CA PHE A 128 4.44 8.12 -8.30
C PHE A 128 5.85 7.66 -8.64
N ASP A 129 6.81 8.54 -8.45
CA ASP A 129 8.23 8.19 -8.52
C ASP A 129 8.84 8.03 -7.13
N TYR A 130 8.19 8.60 -6.11
CA TYR A 130 8.65 8.56 -4.72
C TYR A 130 7.74 7.69 -3.85
N PHE A 131 8.30 6.60 -3.30
CA PHE A 131 7.60 5.67 -2.40
C PHE A 131 6.92 6.37 -1.22
N PHE A 132 7.60 7.31 -0.57
CA PHE A 132 7.07 7.97 0.62
C PHE A 132 5.85 8.84 0.30
N ILE A 133 5.76 9.43 -0.90
CA ILE A 133 4.57 10.21 -1.29
C ILE A 133 3.39 9.28 -1.48
N ARG A 134 3.59 8.17 -2.19
CA ARG A 134 2.60 7.11 -2.38
C ARG A 134 2.07 6.56 -1.05
N LYS A 135 2.96 6.30 -0.08
CA LYS A 135 2.61 5.85 1.27
C LYS A 135 1.72 6.87 2.00
N VAL A 136 2.07 8.16 1.93
CA VAL A 136 1.22 9.23 2.50
C VAL A 136 -0.19 9.20 1.90
N MET A 137 -0.32 8.94 0.59
CA MET A 137 -1.64 8.84 -0.05
C MET A 137 -2.47 7.67 0.49
N PHE A 138 -1.86 6.50 0.71
CA PHE A 138 -2.55 5.37 1.34
C PHE A 138 -3.01 5.69 2.75
N MET A 139 -2.15 6.31 3.58
CA MET A 139 -2.48 6.62 4.98
C MET A 139 -3.52 7.72 5.11
N LYS A 140 -3.50 8.71 4.21
CA LYS A 140 -4.38 9.88 4.28
C LYS A 140 -5.79 9.63 3.75
N TYR A 141 -5.92 8.86 2.66
CA TYR A 141 -7.19 8.73 1.93
C TYR A 141 -7.92 7.41 2.19
N SER A 142 -7.34 6.52 3.00
CA SER A 142 -7.98 5.29 3.41
C SER A 142 -8.69 5.42 4.76
N GLN A 143 -9.86 4.79 4.86
CA GLN A 143 -10.67 4.67 6.08
C GLN A 143 -10.45 3.32 6.77
N GLY A 144 -9.61 2.45 6.20
CA GLY A 144 -9.38 1.11 6.70
C GLY A 144 -8.50 0.32 5.76
N PHE A 145 -7.74 -0.63 6.30
CA PHE A 145 -6.87 -1.51 5.52
C PHE A 145 -7.41 -2.94 5.55
N ILE A 146 -7.45 -3.58 4.38
CA ILE A 146 -7.62 -5.03 4.24
C ILE A 146 -6.31 -5.58 3.69
N VAL A 147 -5.64 -6.42 4.48
CA VAL A 147 -4.31 -6.93 4.18
C VAL A 147 -4.41 -8.44 3.96
N LEU A 148 -4.37 -8.84 2.70
CA LEU A 148 -4.31 -10.23 2.27
C LEU A 148 -2.85 -10.71 2.21
N PRO A 149 -2.61 -12.03 2.10
CA PRO A 149 -1.27 -12.59 2.05
C PRO A 149 -0.37 -11.93 1.00
N GLY A 150 0.84 -11.54 1.43
CA GLY A 150 1.69 -10.63 0.69
C GLY A 150 3.15 -10.67 1.13
N GLY A 151 4.04 -10.17 0.27
CA GLY A 151 5.48 -10.16 0.55
C GLY A 151 5.93 -8.92 1.30
N MET A 152 7.19 -8.52 1.05
CA MET A 152 7.84 -7.40 1.74
C MET A 152 7.08 -6.08 1.60
N GLY A 153 6.57 -5.73 0.41
CA GLY A 153 5.80 -4.49 0.24
C GLY A 153 4.49 -4.49 1.04
N THR A 154 3.86 -5.65 1.23
CA THR A 154 2.66 -5.76 2.06
C THR A 154 2.99 -5.61 3.55
N MET A 155 4.11 -6.19 4.00
CA MET A 155 4.59 -6.04 5.37
C MET A 155 4.98 -4.59 5.67
N ASP A 156 5.63 -3.92 4.73
CA ASP A 156 6.04 -2.51 4.83
C ASP A 156 4.83 -1.59 5.09
N GLU A 157 3.78 -1.70 4.25
CA GLU A 157 2.54 -0.92 4.44
C GLU A 157 1.79 -1.27 5.74
N LEU A 158 1.80 -2.56 6.12
CA LEU A 158 1.16 -3.02 7.36
C LEU A 158 1.83 -2.41 8.60
N PHE A 159 3.15 -2.56 8.72
CA PHE A 159 3.87 -2.08 9.90
C PHE A 159 3.98 -0.56 9.94
N GLU A 160 4.00 0.13 8.80
CA GLU A 160 3.91 1.59 8.77
C GLU A 160 2.57 2.07 9.33
N ALA A 161 1.45 1.49 8.90
CA ALA A 161 0.13 1.85 9.43
C ALA A 161 0.02 1.59 10.94
N ILE A 162 0.47 0.42 11.41
CA ILE A 162 0.48 0.08 12.83
C ILE A 162 1.30 1.12 13.62
N THR A 163 2.52 1.41 13.17
CA THR A 163 3.43 2.36 13.84
C THR A 163 2.84 3.77 13.88
N LEU A 164 2.24 4.25 12.78
CA LEU A 164 1.65 5.60 12.74
C LEU A 164 0.42 5.72 13.65
N ILE A 165 -0.40 4.67 13.79
CA ILE A 165 -1.53 4.66 14.71
C ILE A 165 -1.03 4.56 16.16
N GLN A 166 -0.10 3.65 16.44
CA GLN A 166 0.50 3.44 17.77
C GLN A 166 1.10 4.75 18.32
N THR A 167 1.81 5.50 17.47
CA THR A 167 2.46 6.76 17.85
C THR A 167 1.54 7.99 17.79
N GLY A 168 0.26 7.81 17.47
CA GLY A 168 -0.73 8.90 17.38
C GLY A 168 -0.46 9.89 16.25
N LYS A 169 0.35 9.53 15.25
CA LYS A 169 0.64 10.38 14.08
C LYS A 169 -0.53 10.43 13.10
N ILE A 170 -1.36 9.39 13.10
CA ILE A 170 -2.63 9.36 12.37
C ILE A 170 -3.76 8.87 13.28
N ALA A 171 -5.00 9.17 12.89
CA ALA A 171 -6.17 8.65 13.58
C ALA A 171 -6.28 7.13 13.40
N ARG A 172 -6.83 6.46 14.42
CA ARG A 172 -7.07 5.02 14.38
C ARG A 172 -8.12 4.68 13.33
N PHE A 173 -7.78 3.76 12.44
CA PHE A 173 -8.72 3.12 11.51
C PHE A 173 -8.59 1.59 11.58
N PRO A 174 -9.59 0.82 11.09
CA PRO A 174 -9.54 -0.64 11.13
C PRO A 174 -8.46 -1.22 10.21
N ILE A 175 -7.58 -2.06 10.76
CA ILE A 175 -6.64 -2.89 9.99
C ILE A 175 -7.09 -4.35 10.11
N VAL A 176 -7.40 -4.98 8.99
CA VAL A 176 -7.90 -6.36 8.94
C VAL A 176 -6.92 -7.24 8.18
N LEU A 177 -6.33 -8.21 8.88
CA LEU A 177 -5.47 -9.23 8.28
C LEU A 177 -6.35 -10.41 7.87
N VAL A 178 -6.38 -10.73 6.57
CA VAL A 178 -7.21 -11.80 6.03
C VAL A 178 -6.36 -13.05 5.77
N GLY A 179 -6.82 -14.20 6.26
CA GLY A 179 -6.16 -15.48 6.05
C GLY A 179 -5.35 -15.90 7.27
N LYS A 180 -6.04 -16.33 8.33
CA LYS A 180 -5.48 -16.85 9.59
C LYS A 180 -4.22 -17.69 9.39
N ASP A 181 -4.29 -18.76 8.60
CA ASP A 181 -3.16 -19.68 8.41
C ASP A 181 -1.87 -18.99 7.93
N TYR A 182 -2.00 -17.93 7.13
CA TYR A 182 -0.85 -17.18 6.62
C TYR A 182 -0.23 -16.27 7.69
N TRP A 183 -1.07 -15.57 8.46
CA TRP A 183 -0.64 -14.55 9.41
C TRP A 183 -0.32 -15.09 10.81
N SER A 184 -0.85 -16.26 11.18
CA SER A 184 -0.72 -16.82 12.53
C SER A 184 0.73 -16.90 13.00
N GLY A 185 1.67 -17.29 12.13
CA GLY A 185 3.09 -17.36 12.50
C GLY A 185 3.70 -15.99 12.86
N LEU A 186 3.32 -14.93 12.13
CA LEU A 186 3.78 -13.58 12.43
C LEU A 186 3.14 -13.04 13.71
N VAL A 187 1.82 -13.19 13.85
CA VAL A 187 1.08 -12.74 15.03
C VAL A 187 1.56 -13.46 16.29
N ASP A 188 1.85 -14.76 16.19
CA ASP A 188 2.45 -15.54 17.27
C ASP A 188 3.82 -14.99 17.67
N TRP A 189 4.68 -14.64 16.71
CA TRP A 189 5.99 -14.07 17.01
C TRP A 189 5.88 -12.67 17.64
N ILE A 190 5.00 -11.82 17.13
CA ILE A 190 4.72 -10.50 17.73
C ILE A 190 4.25 -10.68 19.19
N THR A 191 3.35 -11.63 19.44
CA THR A 191 2.80 -11.84 20.78
C THR A 191 3.84 -12.47 21.72
N LYS A 192 4.46 -13.58 21.33
CA LYS A 192 5.34 -14.37 22.20
C LYS A 192 6.70 -13.69 22.39
N THR A 193 7.31 -13.23 21.30
CA THR A 193 8.67 -12.68 21.32
C THR A 193 8.63 -11.17 21.56
N MET A 194 7.97 -10.42 20.68
CA MET A 194 8.03 -8.94 20.74
C MET A 194 7.34 -8.38 21.99
N LEU A 195 6.16 -8.90 22.37
CA LEU A 195 5.42 -8.46 23.57
C LEU A 195 5.90 -9.16 24.84
N HIS A 196 5.81 -10.49 24.92
CA HIS A 196 6.00 -11.19 26.21
C HIS A 196 7.45 -11.42 26.60
N THR A 197 8.35 -11.71 25.65
CA THR A 197 9.75 -12.04 25.96
C THR A 197 10.62 -10.78 25.99
N GLU A 198 10.51 -9.94 24.96
CA GLU A 198 11.40 -8.79 24.78
C GLU A 198 10.78 -7.44 25.21
N HIS A 199 9.48 -7.40 25.50
CA HIS A 199 8.77 -6.21 25.98
C HIS A 199 8.91 -4.97 25.08
N ASN A 200 8.95 -5.16 23.76
CA ASN A 200 9.14 -4.10 22.76
C ASN A 200 7.83 -3.39 22.36
N ILE A 201 6.67 -3.93 22.73
CA ILE A 201 5.34 -3.33 22.49
C ILE A 201 4.44 -3.50 23.72
N HIS A 202 3.34 -2.76 23.78
CA HIS A 202 2.30 -2.91 24.80
C HIS A 202 1.21 -3.91 24.36
N GLU A 203 0.51 -4.51 25.32
CA GLU A 203 -0.58 -5.45 25.02
C GLU A 203 -1.69 -4.79 24.19
N GLU A 204 -1.94 -3.51 24.41
CA GLU A 204 -2.93 -2.71 23.68
C GLU A 204 -2.61 -2.56 22.19
N ASP A 205 -1.33 -2.68 21.80
CA ASP A 205 -0.90 -2.58 20.41
C ASP A 205 -1.41 -3.75 19.55
N LEU A 206 -1.68 -4.90 20.18
CA LEU A 206 -2.32 -6.04 19.50
C LEU A 206 -3.77 -5.74 19.09
N ASN A 207 -4.41 -4.72 19.68
CA ASN A 207 -5.75 -4.31 19.29
C ASN A 207 -5.76 -3.43 18.02
N LEU A 208 -4.60 -3.03 17.51
CA LEU A 208 -4.49 -2.16 16.33
C LEU A 208 -4.89 -2.87 15.03
N PHE A 209 -4.83 -4.20 15.00
CA PHE A 209 -5.25 -5.01 13.88
C PHE A 209 -6.15 -6.16 14.32
N ARG A 210 -6.92 -6.72 13.38
CA ARG A 210 -7.75 -7.89 13.61
C ARG A 210 -7.45 -8.96 12.59
N LEU A 211 -7.19 -10.18 13.07
CA LEU A 211 -7.00 -11.36 12.23
C LEU A 211 -8.33 -12.06 11.95
N VAL A 212 -8.66 -12.29 10.67
CA VAL A 212 -9.90 -12.96 10.22
C VAL A 212 -9.65 -14.12 9.26
#